data_AF-A0A356J0N1-F1
#
_entry.id   AF-A0A356J0N1-F1
#
_cell.length_a   1.000
_cell.length_b   1.000
_cell.length_c   1.000
_cell.angle_alpha   90.00
_cell.angle_beta   90.00
_cell.angle_gamma   90.00
#
_symmetry.space_group_name_H-M   'P 1'
#
loop_
_entity.id
_entity.type
_entity.pdbx_description
1 polymer ?
#
loop_
_entity_poly.entity_id
_entity_poly.type
_entity_poly.pdbx_seq_one_letter_code
_entity_poly.pdbx_strand_id
1 'polypeptide(L)'
;MSFLKSYKCAIDSNCATYLLEAMGMDYCPENDLDHKLRPERVSLFKIFMYSNDLHAVPTVQEEIERIKDKERKDSHSIFSKVVLGTVGTRGSLGEELIKNKRDDYLRNFGHKKLKDCQILAETEVADLPYLLTCDEEFIRKLKGKTKIILIKPSEYWRELKVSVGTKQRFTIDQTHPHDSKSWWKI
;
A
#
# COMPACT_ATOMS: atom_id res chain seq x y z
N MET A 1 11.51 12.34 23.12
CA MET A 1 11.54 11.33 22.05
C MET A 1 10.13 11.19 21.51
N SER A 2 9.85 11.75 20.33
CA SER A 2 8.54 11.58 19.67
C SER A 2 8.55 10.20 19.01
N PHE A 3 7.80 9.25 19.56
CA PHE A 3 7.53 8.00 18.88
C PHE A 3 6.58 8.31 17.73
N LEU A 4 7.01 8.05 16.48
CA LEU A 4 6.08 7.97 15.36
C LEU A 4 4.99 6.97 15.75
N LYS A 5 3.73 7.39 15.69
CA LYS A 5 2.61 6.48 15.83
C LYS A 5 2.54 5.67 14.53
N SER A 6 3.31 4.60 14.50
CA SER A 6 3.42 3.68 13.38
C SER A 6 2.17 2.78 13.41
N TYR A 7 1.26 2.98 12.47
CA TYR A 7 0.12 2.10 12.28
C TYR A 7 0.39 1.19 11.09
N LYS A 8 0.18 -0.12 11.29
CA LYS A 8 0.18 -1.10 10.21
C LYS A 8 -0.91 -0.73 9.19
N CYS A 9 -0.57 -0.79 7.91
CA CYS A 9 -1.48 -0.45 6.83
C CYS A 9 -1.35 -1.48 5.70
N ALA A 10 -2.48 -1.88 5.15
CA ALA A 10 -2.50 -2.66 3.92
C ALA A 10 -2.31 -1.73 2.71
N ILE A 11 -1.76 -2.27 1.64
CA ILE A 11 -1.78 -1.65 0.31
C ILE A 11 -2.54 -2.54 -0.66
N ASP A 12 -3.19 -1.94 -1.67
CA ASP A 12 -3.68 -2.69 -2.83
C ASP A 12 -2.55 -3.02 -3.83
N SER A 13 -2.87 -3.81 -4.86
CA SER A 13 -1.90 -4.24 -5.88
C SER A 13 -1.38 -3.10 -6.75
N ASN A 14 -2.18 -2.05 -6.98
CA ASN A 14 -1.74 -0.86 -7.70
C ASN A 14 -0.71 -0.06 -6.88
N CYS A 15 -0.95 0.13 -5.59
CA CYS A 15 0.00 0.77 -4.68
C CYS A 15 1.30 -0.04 -4.56
N ALA A 16 1.22 -1.38 -4.56
CA ALA A 16 2.42 -2.22 -4.61
C ALA A 16 3.23 -1.98 -5.89
N THR A 17 2.56 -1.89 -7.03
CA THR A 17 3.18 -1.54 -8.33
C THR A 17 3.83 -0.14 -8.27
N TYR A 18 3.10 0.86 -7.79
CA TYR A 18 3.56 2.25 -7.74
C TYR A 18 4.73 2.44 -6.79
N LEU A 19 4.77 1.71 -5.68
CA LEU A 19 5.94 1.70 -4.79
C LEU A 19 7.14 1.05 -5.47
N LEU A 20 6.96 -0.10 -6.13
CA LEU A 20 8.03 -0.73 -6.90
C LEU A 20 8.58 0.19 -8.00
N GLU A 21 7.70 0.85 -8.75
CA GLU A 21 8.07 1.86 -9.74
C GLU A 21 8.88 3.00 -9.09
N ALA A 22 8.41 3.53 -7.96
CA ALA A 22 9.10 4.62 -7.25
C ALA A 22 10.47 4.21 -6.68
N MET A 23 10.62 2.93 -6.31
CA MET A 23 11.90 2.36 -5.87
C MET A 23 12.84 2.06 -7.03
N GLY A 24 12.34 2.01 -8.26
CA GLY A 24 13.14 1.80 -9.46
C GLY A 24 14.26 2.82 -9.61
N MET A 25 15.38 2.37 -10.20
CA MET A 25 16.62 3.13 -10.33
C MET A 25 16.45 4.44 -11.13
N ASP A 26 15.46 4.50 -12.01
CA ASP A 26 15.20 5.58 -12.95
C ASP A 26 14.04 6.50 -12.56
N TYR A 27 13.35 6.23 -11.44
CA TYR A 27 12.21 7.05 -11.05
C TYR A 27 12.61 8.48 -10.70
N CYS A 28 12.00 9.45 -11.38
CA CYS A 28 12.17 10.87 -11.12
C CYS A 28 10.80 11.57 -11.15
N PRO A 29 10.33 12.15 -10.04
CA PRO A 29 9.04 12.85 -10.00
C PRO A 29 8.92 14.01 -11.00
N GLU A 30 10.05 14.64 -11.39
CA GLU A 30 10.05 15.72 -12.38
C GLU A 30 9.69 15.22 -13.78
N ASN A 31 9.98 13.96 -14.09
CA ASN A 31 9.67 13.32 -15.37
C ASN A 31 8.35 12.53 -15.35
N ASP A 32 7.71 12.39 -14.18
CA ASP A 32 6.43 11.70 -14.03
C ASP A 32 5.28 12.59 -14.54
N LEU A 33 4.82 12.30 -15.75
CA LEU A 33 3.76 13.02 -16.45
C LEU A 33 2.36 12.74 -15.87
N ASP A 34 2.21 11.69 -15.04
CA ASP A 34 0.94 11.43 -14.36
C ASP A 34 0.83 12.31 -13.11
N HIS A 35 0.36 13.53 -13.29
CA HIS A 35 0.22 14.49 -12.21
C HIS A 35 -0.69 14.01 -11.06
N LYS A 36 -1.57 13.04 -11.30
CA LYS A 36 -2.46 12.48 -10.26
C LYS A 36 -1.75 11.40 -9.45
N LEU A 37 -1.00 10.51 -10.10
CA LEU A 37 -0.31 9.39 -9.43
C LEU A 37 1.07 9.77 -8.90
N ARG A 38 1.75 10.75 -9.49
CA ARG A 38 3.04 11.26 -9.02
C ARG A 38 3.10 11.55 -7.51
N PRO A 39 2.18 12.34 -6.91
CA PRO A 39 2.23 12.57 -5.46
C PRO A 39 2.03 11.28 -4.65
N GLU A 40 1.27 10.31 -5.18
CA GLU A 40 1.01 9.05 -4.51
C GLU A 40 2.24 8.13 -4.54
N ARG A 41 2.94 8.03 -5.68
CA ARG A 41 4.23 7.32 -5.80
C ARG A 41 5.28 7.87 -4.85
N VAL A 42 5.45 9.19 -4.83
CA VAL A 42 6.37 9.87 -3.91
C VAL A 42 5.99 9.57 -2.46
N SER A 43 4.70 9.63 -2.14
CA SER A 43 4.23 9.39 -0.77
C SER A 43 4.39 7.94 -0.35
N LEU A 44 4.14 6.96 -1.23
CA LEU A 44 4.41 5.55 -0.98
C LEU A 44 5.88 5.31 -0.67
N PHE A 45 6.79 5.90 -1.46
CA PHE A 45 8.22 5.78 -1.22
C PHE A 45 8.62 6.41 0.12
N LYS A 46 8.09 7.60 0.45
CA LYS A 46 8.30 8.23 1.77
C LYS A 46 7.76 7.36 2.91
N ILE A 47 6.56 6.81 2.76
CA ILE A 47 5.98 5.90 3.75
C ILE A 47 6.92 4.72 3.95
N PHE A 48 7.43 4.08 2.90
CA PHE A 48 8.41 3.00 3.01
C PHE A 48 9.71 3.43 3.71
N MET A 49 10.26 4.59 3.36
CA MET A 49 11.53 5.07 3.91
C MET A 49 11.44 5.39 5.41
N TYR A 50 10.30 5.91 5.88
CA TYR A 50 10.14 6.43 7.24
C TYR A 50 9.19 5.59 8.12
N SER A 51 8.42 4.66 7.54
CA SER A 51 7.48 3.77 8.22
C SER A 51 7.69 2.32 7.78
N ASN A 52 7.62 1.36 8.71
CA ASN A 52 7.89 -0.06 8.42
C ASN A 52 6.62 -0.92 8.41
N ASP A 53 5.54 -0.35 7.88
CA ASP A 53 4.19 -0.80 8.22
C ASP A 53 3.32 -1.10 7.00
N LEU A 54 3.95 -1.30 5.82
CA LEU A 54 3.24 -1.65 4.59
C LEU A 54 3.06 -3.17 4.51
N HIS A 55 1.81 -3.61 4.36
CA HIS A 55 1.44 -5.02 4.30
C HIS A 55 0.70 -5.37 3.00
N ALA A 56 1.02 -6.53 2.43
CA ALA A 56 0.23 -7.16 1.38
C ALA A 56 -0.68 -8.23 1.98
N VAL A 57 -1.99 -8.07 1.76
CA VAL A 57 -3.00 -9.10 2.06
C VAL A 57 -2.96 -10.23 1.03
N PRO A 58 -3.51 -11.43 1.34
CA PRO A 58 -3.43 -12.60 0.46
C PRO A 58 -3.87 -12.33 -0.99
N THR A 59 -4.97 -11.62 -1.21
CA THR A 59 -5.44 -11.31 -2.57
C THR A 59 -4.42 -10.49 -3.36
N VAL A 60 -3.70 -9.56 -2.72
CA VAL A 60 -2.66 -8.77 -3.41
C VAL A 60 -1.49 -9.66 -3.83
N GLN A 61 -1.14 -10.66 -3.01
CA GLN A 61 -0.11 -11.64 -3.34
C GLN A 61 -0.55 -12.51 -4.52
N GLU A 62 -1.80 -12.98 -4.52
CA GLU A 62 -2.36 -13.73 -5.65
C GLU A 62 -2.38 -12.89 -6.94
N GLU A 63 -2.67 -11.59 -6.85
CA GLU A 63 -2.64 -10.71 -8.01
C GLU A 63 -1.24 -10.55 -8.59
N ILE A 64 -0.22 -10.42 -7.72
CA ILE A 64 1.18 -10.42 -8.14
C ILE A 64 1.55 -11.74 -8.83
N GLU A 65 1.11 -12.87 -8.29
CA GLU A 65 1.39 -14.19 -8.87
C GLU A 65 0.73 -14.41 -10.24
N ARG A 66 -0.36 -13.71 -10.52
CA ARG A 66 -1.09 -13.77 -11.80
C ARG A 66 -0.58 -12.79 -12.85
N ILE A 67 0.44 -11.97 -12.55
CA ILE A 67 1.11 -11.12 -13.55
C ILE A 67 1.67 -12.01 -14.67
N LYS A 68 1.27 -11.73 -15.92
CA LYS A 68 1.63 -12.54 -17.09
C LYS A 68 3.08 -12.31 -17.55
N ASP A 69 3.53 -11.07 -17.49
CA ASP A 69 4.89 -10.70 -17.84
C ASP A 69 5.86 -11.26 -16.79
N LYS A 70 6.79 -12.11 -17.22
CA LYS A 70 7.67 -12.85 -16.31
C LYS A 70 8.63 -11.92 -15.56
N GLU A 71 9.26 -10.98 -16.26
CA GLU A 71 10.23 -10.06 -15.66
C GLU A 71 9.54 -9.15 -14.64
N ARG A 72 8.37 -8.63 -15.00
CA ARG A 72 7.52 -7.85 -14.10
C ARG A 72 7.09 -8.68 -12.90
N LYS A 73 6.63 -9.91 -13.11
CA LYS A 73 6.21 -10.82 -12.03
C LYS A 73 7.35 -11.12 -11.07
N ASP A 74 8.53 -11.43 -11.59
CA ASP A 74 9.72 -11.74 -10.78
C ASP A 74 10.11 -10.53 -9.93
N SER A 75 10.10 -9.33 -10.52
CA SER A 75 10.33 -8.07 -9.81
C SER A 75 9.31 -7.83 -8.70
N HIS A 76 8.01 -8.00 -8.98
CA HIS A 76 6.95 -7.83 -7.97
C HIS A 76 7.01 -8.89 -6.87
N SER A 77 7.38 -10.13 -7.21
CA SER A 77 7.48 -11.25 -6.25
C SER A 77 8.65 -11.05 -5.28
N ILE A 78 9.82 -10.67 -5.78
CA ILE A 78 10.98 -10.33 -4.94
C ILE A 78 10.64 -9.13 -4.07
N PHE A 79 10.11 -8.06 -4.67
CA PHE A 79 9.71 -6.86 -3.96
C PHE A 79 8.72 -7.16 -2.83
N SER A 80 7.63 -7.87 -3.12
CA SER A 80 6.61 -8.20 -2.13
C SER A 80 7.18 -8.98 -0.94
N LYS A 81 8.09 -9.93 -1.19
CA LYS A 81 8.70 -10.74 -0.13
C LYS A 81 9.69 -9.98 0.75
N VAL A 82 10.39 -8.99 0.18
CA VAL A 82 11.46 -8.25 0.88
C VAL A 82 10.94 -6.97 1.53
N VAL A 83 10.02 -6.29 0.86
CA VAL A 83 9.57 -4.94 1.24
C VAL A 83 8.24 -4.96 1.99
N LEU A 84 7.30 -5.83 1.60
CA LEU A 84 5.97 -5.85 2.19
C LEU A 84 5.89 -6.90 3.29
N GLY A 85 5.32 -6.51 4.43
CA GLY A 85 4.93 -7.49 5.43
C GLY A 85 3.79 -8.36 4.90
N THR A 86 3.82 -9.66 5.19
CA THR A 86 2.71 -10.55 4.86
C THR A 86 1.77 -10.66 6.06
N VAL A 87 0.47 -10.61 5.78
CA VAL A 87 -0.55 -10.93 6.78
C VAL A 87 -1.23 -12.23 6.39
N GLY A 88 -1.20 -13.20 7.31
CA GLY A 88 -1.89 -14.47 7.14
C GLY A 88 -3.30 -14.41 7.71
N THR A 89 -4.27 -14.91 6.97
CA THR A 89 -5.64 -15.12 7.45
C THR A 89 -5.69 -16.51 8.06
N ARG A 90 -5.84 -16.60 9.39
CA ARG A 90 -5.66 -17.88 10.11
C ARG A 90 -6.92 -18.76 10.00
N GLY A 91 -6.83 -19.82 9.19
CA GLY A 91 -7.74 -20.97 9.19
C GLY A 91 -9.14 -20.72 8.61
N SER A 92 -9.97 -21.76 8.60
CA SER A 92 -11.30 -21.78 7.96
C SER A 92 -12.26 -20.72 8.50
N LEU A 93 -12.19 -20.41 9.79
CA LEU A 93 -12.98 -19.32 10.40
C LEU A 93 -12.61 -17.94 9.83
N GLY A 94 -11.33 -17.73 9.50
CA GLY A 94 -10.88 -16.51 8.84
C GLY A 94 -11.45 -16.39 7.42
N GLU A 95 -11.42 -17.48 6.66
CA GLU A 95 -11.94 -17.51 5.29
C GLU A 95 -13.44 -17.22 5.22
N GLU A 96 -14.24 -17.80 6.12
CA GLU A 96 -15.68 -17.53 6.19
C GLU A 96 -15.98 -16.08 6.57
N LEU A 97 -15.24 -15.54 7.55
CA LEU A 97 -15.39 -14.14 7.96
C LEU A 97 -15.05 -13.17 6.81
N ILE A 98 -13.97 -13.44 6.07
CA ILE A 98 -13.57 -12.64 4.90
C ILE A 98 -14.66 -12.69 3.85
N LYS A 99 -15.17 -13.89 3.53
CA LYS A 99 -16.26 -14.05 2.55
C LYS A 99 -17.50 -13.26 2.95
N ASN A 100 -17.91 -13.34 4.22
CA ASN A 100 -19.08 -12.63 4.72
C ASN A 100 -18.91 -11.11 4.62
N LYS A 101 -17.74 -10.57 5.02
CA LYS A 101 -17.44 -9.14 4.90
C LYS A 101 -17.40 -8.67 3.45
N ARG A 102 -16.74 -9.41 2.57
CA ARG A 102 -16.69 -9.10 1.14
C ARG A 102 -18.09 -9.04 0.53
N ASP A 103 -18.93 -10.02 0.84
CA ASP A 103 -20.29 -10.10 0.31
C ASP A 103 -21.16 -8.94 0.84
N ASP A 104 -20.95 -8.52 2.10
CA ASP A 104 -21.55 -7.31 2.67
C ASP A 104 -21.13 -6.06 1.88
N TYR A 105 -19.83 -5.89 1.61
CA TYR A 105 -19.33 -4.74 0.84
C TYR A 105 -19.88 -4.68 -0.59
N LEU A 106 -20.00 -5.85 -1.25
CA LEU A 106 -20.53 -5.94 -2.60
C LEU A 106 -22.03 -5.61 -2.67
N ARG A 107 -22.81 -6.16 -1.74
CA ARG A 107 -24.28 -6.08 -1.80
C ARG A 107 -24.81 -4.79 -1.19
N ASN A 108 -24.27 -4.39 -0.03
CA ASN A 108 -24.86 -3.33 0.78
C ASN A 108 -24.24 -1.95 0.54
N PHE A 109 -22.99 -1.90 0.05
CA PHE A 109 -22.30 -0.62 -0.16
C PHE A 109 -22.06 -0.26 -1.63
N GLY A 110 -22.51 -1.10 -2.56
CA GLY A 110 -22.58 -0.79 -4.00
C GLY A 110 -21.24 -0.74 -4.72
N HIS A 111 -20.17 -1.29 -4.11
CA HIS A 111 -18.91 -1.52 -4.83
C HIS A 111 -19.05 -2.79 -5.68
N LYS A 112 -18.61 -2.74 -6.94
CA LYS A 112 -18.84 -3.83 -7.91
C LYS A 112 -17.60 -4.69 -8.17
N LYS A 113 -16.43 -4.27 -7.69
CA LYS A 113 -15.17 -4.97 -7.94
C LYS A 113 -14.94 -5.98 -6.82
N LEU A 114 -15.15 -7.25 -7.15
CA LEU A 114 -14.99 -8.40 -6.24
C LEU A 114 -13.66 -8.38 -5.50
N LYS A 115 -12.57 -8.09 -6.22
CA LYS A 115 -11.22 -8.13 -5.66
C LYS A 115 -10.95 -7.01 -4.66
N ASP A 116 -11.36 -5.78 -4.95
CA ASP A 116 -11.21 -4.67 -4.01
C ASP A 116 -11.98 -4.93 -2.71
N CYS A 117 -13.21 -5.47 -2.81
CA CYS A 117 -13.98 -5.89 -1.63
C CYS A 117 -13.29 -7.02 -0.86
N GLN A 118 -12.65 -7.95 -1.58
CA GLN A 118 -11.89 -9.05 -0.97
C GLN A 118 -10.66 -8.51 -0.23
N ILE A 119 -9.88 -7.60 -0.84
CA ILE A 119 -8.72 -6.94 -0.21
C ILE A 119 -9.16 -6.18 1.05
N LEU A 120 -10.27 -5.45 0.99
CA LEU A 120 -10.81 -4.74 2.14
C LEU A 120 -11.25 -5.68 3.26
N ALA A 121 -11.89 -6.78 2.91
CA ALA A 121 -12.33 -7.78 3.88
C ALA A 121 -11.13 -8.46 4.55
N GLU A 122 -10.10 -8.82 3.78
CA GLU A 122 -8.84 -9.36 4.31
C GLU A 122 -8.13 -8.35 5.22
N THR A 123 -8.11 -7.07 4.82
CA THR A 123 -7.55 -5.99 5.63
C THR A 123 -8.28 -5.86 6.97
N GLU A 124 -9.61 -5.92 6.96
CA GLU A 124 -10.42 -5.86 8.19
C GLU A 124 -10.24 -7.09 9.08
N VAL A 125 -10.11 -8.28 8.51
CA VAL A 125 -9.86 -9.51 9.29
C VAL A 125 -8.43 -9.57 9.82
N ALA A 126 -7.47 -8.97 9.13
CA ALA A 126 -6.09 -8.84 9.58
C ALA A 126 -5.88 -7.75 10.64
N ASP A 127 -6.94 -7.05 11.07
CA ASP A 127 -6.92 -5.96 12.04
C ASP A 127 -5.95 -4.82 11.64
N LEU A 128 -5.90 -4.54 10.34
CA LEU A 128 -5.10 -3.44 9.79
C LEU A 128 -5.96 -2.18 9.68
N PRO A 129 -5.69 -1.11 10.44
CA PRO A 129 -6.58 0.05 10.51
C PRO A 129 -6.73 0.85 9.20
N TYR A 130 -5.76 0.74 8.29
CA TYR A 130 -5.71 1.49 7.04
C TYR A 130 -5.57 0.57 5.83
N LEU A 131 -6.23 0.94 4.73
CA LEU A 131 -5.95 0.42 3.39
C LEU A 131 -5.62 1.60 2.47
N LEU A 132 -4.38 1.58 1.97
CA LEU A 132 -3.85 2.52 1.01
C LEU A 132 -4.28 2.12 -0.41
N THR A 133 -4.91 3.06 -1.10
CA THR A 133 -5.35 2.87 -2.49
C THR A 133 -5.34 4.21 -3.24
N CYS A 134 -5.07 4.15 -4.54
CA CYS A 134 -5.22 5.29 -5.45
C CYS A 134 -6.60 5.31 -6.15
N ASP A 135 -7.48 4.32 -5.92
CA ASP A 135 -8.81 4.28 -6.52
C ASP A 135 -9.77 5.23 -5.79
N GLU A 136 -9.96 6.42 -6.36
CA GLU A 136 -10.85 7.45 -5.81
C GLU A 136 -12.32 6.99 -5.74
N GLU A 137 -12.77 6.16 -6.68
CA GLU A 137 -14.14 5.66 -6.68
C GLU A 137 -14.35 4.70 -5.51
N PHE A 138 -13.36 3.84 -5.27
CA PHE A 138 -13.36 2.90 -4.15
C PHE A 138 -13.39 3.63 -2.81
N ILE A 139 -12.51 4.62 -2.61
CA ILE A 139 -12.52 5.47 -1.41
C ILE A 139 -13.89 6.15 -1.26
N ARG A 140 -14.37 6.87 -2.29
CA ARG A 140 -15.62 7.64 -2.21
C ARG A 140 -16.82 6.77 -1.88
N LYS A 141 -16.90 5.54 -2.41
CA LYS A 141 -18.05 4.66 -2.18
C LYS A 141 -18.09 4.06 -0.79
N LEU A 142 -16.94 3.76 -0.19
CA LEU A 142 -16.85 2.99 1.05
C LEU A 142 -16.37 3.79 2.26
N LYS A 143 -15.92 5.04 2.06
CA LYS A 143 -15.56 5.95 3.16
C LYS A 143 -16.71 6.07 4.17
N GLY A 144 -16.40 5.79 5.43
CA GLY A 144 -17.35 5.84 6.55
C GLY A 144 -18.31 4.66 6.63
N LYS A 145 -18.20 3.66 5.75
CA LYS A 145 -19.05 2.44 5.74
C LYS A 145 -18.30 1.20 6.23
N THR A 146 -17.00 1.30 6.43
CA THR A 146 -16.12 0.21 6.87
C THR A 146 -15.36 0.60 8.12
N LYS A 147 -14.89 -0.38 8.90
CA LYS A 147 -14.01 -0.11 10.05
C LYS A 147 -12.62 0.33 9.60
N ILE A 148 -12.20 -0.13 8.42
CA ILE A 148 -10.94 0.24 7.80
C ILE A 148 -11.03 1.64 7.20
N ILE A 149 -10.01 2.43 7.44
CA ILE A 149 -9.85 3.75 6.83
C ILE A 149 -9.23 3.57 5.44
N LEU A 150 -10.04 3.79 4.40
CA LEU A 150 -9.57 3.90 3.02
C LEU A 150 -8.95 5.28 2.82
N ILE A 151 -7.68 5.33 2.43
CA ILE A 151 -6.92 6.57 2.35
C ILE A 151 -5.94 6.56 1.19
N LYS A 152 -5.70 7.72 0.57
CA LYS A 152 -4.64 7.87 -0.41
C LYS A 152 -3.26 7.86 0.26
N PRO A 153 -2.21 7.34 -0.40
CA PRO A 153 -0.85 7.43 0.13
C PRO A 153 -0.42 8.83 0.57
N SER A 154 -0.72 9.86 -0.22
CA SER A 154 -0.36 11.24 0.09
C SER A 154 -1.12 11.80 1.29
N GLU A 155 -2.36 11.37 1.50
CA GLU A 155 -3.15 11.69 2.70
C GLU A 155 -2.57 11.00 3.93
N TYR A 156 -2.29 9.69 3.83
CA TYR A 156 -1.71 8.93 4.93
C TYR A 156 -0.35 9.46 5.35
N TRP A 157 0.51 9.82 4.39
CA TRP A 157 1.79 10.45 4.68
C TRP A 157 1.65 11.73 5.52
N ARG A 158 0.63 12.56 5.25
CA ARG A 158 0.34 13.75 6.06
C ARG A 158 -0.16 13.37 7.46
N GLU A 159 -0.95 12.31 7.60
CA GLU A 159 -1.42 11.83 8.91
C GLU A 159 -0.31 11.27 9.80
N LEU A 160 0.74 10.70 9.21
CA LEU A 160 1.91 10.23 9.95
C LEU A 160 2.65 11.36 10.70
N LYS A 161 2.46 12.62 10.28
CA LYS A 161 3.05 13.81 10.91
C LYS A 161 4.57 13.65 11.15
N VAL A 162 5.26 13.06 10.19
CA VAL A 162 6.71 12.85 10.28
C VAL A 162 7.41 14.21 10.30
N SER A 163 8.12 14.50 11.40
CA SER A 163 8.80 15.77 11.59
C SER A 163 10.12 15.82 10.82
N VAL A 164 10.52 17.02 10.38
CA VAL A 164 11.86 17.29 9.82
C VAL A 164 12.93 16.72 10.75
N GLY A 165 13.94 16.06 10.17
CA GLY A 165 15.01 15.40 10.92
C GLY A 165 14.66 14.04 11.50
N THR A 166 13.46 13.49 11.25
CA THR A 166 13.19 12.08 11.60
C THR A 166 14.14 11.19 10.80
N LYS A 167 14.82 10.27 11.48
CA LYS A 167 15.72 9.33 10.80
C LYS A 167 14.91 8.38 9.92
N GLN A 168 15.39 8.18 8.71
CA GLN A 168 14.90 7.10 7.84
C GLN A 168 15.09 5.75 8.53
N ARG A 169 14.12 4.86 8.35
CA ARG A 169 14.18 3.49 8.87
C ARG A 169 14.91 2.57 7.91
N PHE A 170 14.70 2.78 6.62
CA PHE A 170 15.47 2.12 5.58
C PHE A 170 16.62 3.03 5.15
N THR A 171 17.81 2.46 4.96
CA THR A 171 18.96 3.21 4.43
C THR A 171 19.18 2.77 2.99
N ILE A 172 19.10 3.75 2.09
CA ILE A 172 19.43 3.54 0.68
C ILE A 172 20.95 3.38 0.58
N ASP A 173 21.39 2.40 -0.19
CA ASP A 173 22.81 2.22 -0.48
C ASP A 173 23.36 3.43 -1.24
N GLN A 174 24.59 3.84 -0.96
CA GLN A 174 25.20 5.03 -1.59
C GLN A 174 25.35 4.91 -3.12
N THR A 175 25.34 3.69 -3.65
CA THR A 175 25.36 3.42 -5.09
C THR A 175 23.99 3.54 -5.75
N HIS A 176 22.91 3.57 -4.96
CA HIS A 176 21.56 3.67 -5.48
C HIS A 176 21.25 5.13 -5.88
N PRO A 177 20.67 5.39 -7.08
CA PRO A 177 20.44 6.74 -7.61
C PRO A 177 19.67 7.66 -6.66
N HIS A 178 18.73 7.08 -5.90
CA HIS A 178 17.90 7.80 -4.94
C HIS A 178 18.68 8.34 -3.73
N ASP A 179 19.87 7.84 -3.38
CA ASP A 179 20.64 8.36 -2.24
C ASP A 179 20.92 9.86 -2.39
N SER A 180 21.24 10.30 -3.61
CA SER A 180 21.50 11.71 -3.93
C SER A 180 20.26 12.60 -4.03
N LYS A 181 19.05 12.01 -4.06
CA LYS A 181 17.81 12.74 -4.37
C LYS A 181 17.17 13.34 -3.13
N SER A 182 16.60 14.54 -3.26
CA SER A 182 15.95 15.26 -2.16
C SER A 182 14.43 15.08 -2.10
N TRP A 183 13.79 14.63 -3.18
CA TRP A 183 12.33 14.61 -3.29
C TRP A 183 11.64 13.71 -2.24
N TRP A 184 12.33 12.68 -1.76
CA TRP A 184 11.83 11.79 -0.70
C TRP A 184 12.33 12.16 0.70
N LYS A 185 13.37 12.98 0.82
CA LYS A 185 13.95 13.38 2.11
C LYS A 185 13.02 14.36 2.85
N ILE A 186 13.17 14.43 4.17
CA ILE A 186 12.44 15.32 5.08
C ILE A 186 13.37 16.20 5.90
#